data_AF-A0A258BL73-F1
#
_entry.id   AF-A0A258BL73-F1
#
_cell.length_a   1.000
_cell.length_b   1.000
_cell.length_c   1.000
_cell.angle_alpha   90.00
_cell.angle_beta   90.00
_cell.angle_gamma   90.00
#
_symmetry.space_group_name_H-M   'P 1'
#
loop_
_entity.id
_entity.type
_entity.pdbx_description
1 polymer ?
#
loop_
_entity_poly.entity_id
_entity_poly.type
_entity_poly.pdbx_seq_one_letter_code
_entity_poly.pdbx_strand_id
1 'polypeptide(L)'
;LLTAVTPEIERLETIAAAILGQTKEAEEVLGGQGQKLAAWLESGERALLSNQEQVAALRGVIEAADGDARRLTDSSGPQLVATLLRIKDAAEQAGERARHALSRAIAEATDELGEASEQALSQRLGGQFQARMEEISAVADRAVQAAHVASDRLMRQLLTIADTTASIEQRIAEADDAAEKRDRDNFSNRSAILIESLNSLSIDVTKLLSQDINDSSWGTYLKGDRGVFTRRAVSLLNNGEARSIGQLYDEDSLFRDNVNRYIHDFEAMLRNVLTARDGSSLGVTLLSSDIGKLYVALAQAIDRLGN
;
A
#
# COMPACT_ATOMS: atom_id res chain seq x y z
N LEU A 1 5.56 34.47 19.07
CA LEU A 1 4.08 34.32 19.04
C LEU A 1 3.37 35.47 18.31
N LEU A 2 3.97 36.66 18.13
CA LEU A 2 3.34 37.79 17.42
C LEU A 2 3.55 37.83 15.90
N THR A 3 4.42 36.97 15.34
CA THR A 3 4.69 36.90 13.89
C THR A 3 3.79 35.94 13.11
N ALA A 4 2.97 35.14 13.80
CA ALA A 4 2.05 34.17 13.17
C ALA A 4 0.61 34.69 13.03
N VAL A 5 0.28 35.83 13.67
CA VAL A 5 -1.10 36.37 13.72
C VAL A 5 -1.34 37.42 12.62
N THR A 6 -0.29 38.10 12.17
CA THR A 6 -0.36 39.13 11.10
C THR A 6 -0.94 38.62 9.76
N PRO A 7 -0.51 37.46 9.20
CA PRO A 7 -1.07 36.99 7.93
C PRO A 7 -2.53 36.51 8.04
N GLU A 8 -2.96 36.11 9.24
CA GLU A 8 -4.35 35.72 9.49
C GLU A 8 -5.27 36.95 9.59
N ILE A 9 -4.76 38.05 10.15
CA ILE A 9 -5.46 39.35 10.17
C ILE A 9 -5.59 39.92 8.75
N GLU A 10 -4.53 39.87 7.93
CA GLU A 10 -4.58 40.34 6.54
C GLU A 10 -5.55 39.49 5.68
N ARG A 11 -5.62 38.18 5.92
CA ARG A 11 -6.63 37.31 5.29
C ARG A 11 -8.04 37.66 5.73
N LEU A 12 -8.27 37.92 7.01
CA LEU A 12 -9.57 38.34 7.52
C LEU A 12 -9.98 39.71 6.97
N GLU A 13 -9.04 40.66 6.83
CA GLU A 13 -9.29 41.95 6.17
C GLU A 13 -9.64 41.77 4.69
N THR A 14 -8.95 40.89 3.97
CA THR A 14 -9.21 40.64 2.56
C THR A 14 -10.58 39.97 2.37
N ILE A 15 -10.94 39.01 3.23
CA ILE A 15 -12.25 38.36 3.23
C ILE A 15 -13.34 39.37 3.60
N ALA A 16 -13.11 40.21 4.61
CA ALA A 16 -14.05 41.27 5.00
C ALA A 16 -14.27 42.28 3.87
N ALA A 17 -13.19 42.68 3.16
CA ALA A 17 -13.27 43.55 2.00
C ALA A 17 -14.02 42.90 0.81
N ALA A 18 -13.82 41.60 0.58
CA ALA A 18 -14.53 40.85 -0.45
C ALA A 18 -16.03 40.71 -0.13
N ILE A 19 -16.38 40.44 1.13
CA ILE A 19 -17.77 40.40 1.60
C ILE A 19 -18.40 41.79 1.46
N LEU A 20 -17.69 42.86 1.84
CA LEU A 20 -18.14 44.24 1.66
C LEU A 20 -18.37 44.60 0.19
N GLY A 21 -17.51 44.12 -0.71
CA GLY A 21 -17.67 44.25 -2.15
C GLY A 21 -18.93 43.55 -2.66
N GLN A 22 -19.12 42.28 -2.27
CA GLN A 22 -20.33 41.52 -2.63
C GLN A 22 -21.61 42.13 -2.07
N THR A 23 -21.57 42.73 -0.87
CA THR A 23 -22.73 43.43 -0.30
C THR A 23 -23.05 44.72 -1.05
N LYS A 24 -22.04 45.48 -1.50
CA LYS A 24 -22.26 46.69 -2.32
C LYS A 24 -22.83 46.36 -3.69
N GLU A 25 -22.32 45.31 -4.33
CA GLU A 25 -22.83 44.85 -5.61
C GLU A 25 -24.28 44.32 -5.48
N ALA A 26 -24.59 43.65 -4.37
CA ALA A 26 -25.96 43.29 -4.03
C ALA A 26 -26.86 44.52 -3.78
N GLU A 27 -26.37 45.56 -3.09
CA GLU A 27 -27.09 46.82 -2.89
C GLU A 27 -27.35 47.57 -4.21
N GLU A 28 -26.39 47.60 -5.14
CA GLU A 28 -26.57 48.21 -6.46
C GLU A 28 -27.62 47.45 -7.29
N VAL A 29 -27.58 46.11 -7.28
CA VAL A 29 -28.57 45.28 -7.98
C VAL A 29 -29.97 45.46 -7.36
N LEU A 30 -30.07 45.47 -6.03
CA LEU A 30 -31.33 45.70 -5.33
C LEU A 30 -31.86 47.12 -5.55
N GLY A 31 -30.98 48.12 -5.61
CA GLY A 31 -31.32 49.51 -5.94
C GLY A 31 -31.85 49.64 -7.38
N GLY A 32 -31.20 48.98 -8.34
CA GLY A 32 -31.64 48.93 -9.72
C GLY A 32 -32.98 48.22 -9.90
N GLN A 33 -33.22 47.11 -9.19
CA GLN A 33 -34.52 46.43 -9.15
C GLN A 33 -35.60 47.30 -8.51
N GLY A 34 -35.27 48.03 -7.43
CA GLY A 34 -36.17 48.96 -6.78
C GLY A 34 -36.61 50.11 -7.70
N GLN A 35 -35.69 50.66 -8.50
CA GLN A 35 -36.03 51.68 -9.50
C GLN A 35 -36.94 51.16 -10.61
N LYS A 36 -36.70 49.93 -11.10
CA LYS A 36 -37.58 49.29 -12.09
C LYS A 36 -38.97 49.02 -11.53
N LEU A 37 -39.06 48.53 -10.29
CA LEU A 37 -40.35 48.34 -9.58
C LEU A 37 -41.08 49.66 -9.38
N ALA A 38 -40.37 50.74 -9.02
CA ALA A 38 -40.95 52.07 -8.89
C ALA A 38 -41.51 52.59 -10.23
N ALA A 39 -40.75 52.45 -11.31
CA ALA A 39 -41.19 52.83 -12.66
C ALA A 39 -42.41 52.01 -13.13
N TRP A 40 -42.47 50.73 -12.77
CA TRP A 40 -43.60 49.85 -13.05
C TRP A 40 -44.85 50.19 -12.23
N LEU A 41 -44.69 50.51 -10.94
CA LEU A 41 -45.79 51.00 -10.12
C LEU A 41 -46.34 52.32 -10.65
N GLU A 42 -45.47 53.22 -11.09
CA GLU A 42 -45.86 54.51 -11.66
C GLU A 42 -46.58 54.33 -13.01
N SER A 43 -46.15 53.39 -13.86
CA SER A 43 -46.86 53.09 -15.11
C SER A 43 -48.21 52.41 -14.86
N GLY A 44 -48.28 51.51 -13.87
CA GLY A 44 -49.51 50.88 -13.41
C GLY A 44 -50.50 51.90 -12.83
N GLU A 45 -50.02 52.83 -12.02
CA GLU A 45 -50.82 53.93 -11.45
C GLU A 45 -51.36 54.85 -12.55
N ARG A 46 -50.53 55.23 -13.54
CA ARG A 46 -51.00 55.99 -14.72
C ARG A 46 -52.06 55.23 -15.52
N ALA A 47 -51.89 53.92 -15.70
CA ALA A 47 -52.88 53.10 -16.38
C ALA A 47 -54.21 53.00 -15.58
N LEU A 48 -54.13 52.91 -14.25
CA LEU A 48 -55.28 52.89 -13.35
C LEU A 48 -56.01 54.23 -13.33
N LEU A 49 -55.29 55.34 -13.29
CA LEU A 49 -55.85 56.69 -13.40
C LEU A 49 -56.54 56.89 -14.75
N SER A 50 -55.90 56.48 -15.85
CA SER A 50 -56.53 56.53 -17.17
C SER A 50 -57.79 55.66 -17.24
N ASN A 51 -57.78 54.48 -16.61
CA ASN A 51 -58.97 53.63 -16.52
C ASN A 51 -60.07 54.29 -15.67
N GLN A 52 -59.73 54.90 -14.53
CA GLN A 52 -60.66 55.64 -13.69
C GLN A 52 -61.27 56.85 -14.42
N GLU A 53 -60.48 57.60 -15.20
CA GLU A 53 -60.98 58.69 -16.05
C GLU A 53 -61.95 58.16 -17.12
N GLN A 54 -61.64 57.03 -17.76
CA GLN A 54 -62.54 56.39 -18.72
C GLN A 54 -63.84 55.92 -18.06
N VAL A 55 -63.77 55.33 -16.87
CA VAL A 55 -64.94 54.90 -16.08
C VAL A 55 -65.76 56.12 -15.62
N ALA A 56 -65.11 57.21 -15.21
CA ALA A 56 -65.78 58.45 -14.82
C ALA A 56 -66.46 59.12 -16.02
N ALA A 57 -65.81 59.12 -17.19
CA ALA A 57 -66.42 59.58 -18.44
C ALA A 57 -67.64 58.71 -18.81
N LEU A 58 -67.54 57.38 -18.67
CA LEU A 58 -68.66 56.46 -18.85
C LEU A 58 -69.81 56.75 -17.87
N ARG A 59 -69.49 56.98 -16.60
CA ARG A 59 -70.47 57.38 -15.58
C ARG A 59 -71.15 58.70 -15.93
N GLY A 60 -70.40 59.69 -16.43
CA GLY A 60 -70.95 60.95 -16.90
C GLY A 60 -71.89 60.78 -18.09
N VAL A 61 -71.56 59.88 -19.03
CA VAL A 61 -72.45 59.51 -20.14
C VAL A 61 -73.70 58.78 -19.65
N ILE A 62 -73.58 57.90 -18.64
CA ILE A 62 -74.72 57.21 -18.03
C ILE A 62 -75.62 58.17 -17.24
N GLU A 63 -75.06 59.11 -16.48
CA GLU A 63 -75.83 60.13 -15.75
C GLU A 63 -76.51 61.13 -16.71
N ALA A 64 -75.84 61.50 -17.81
CA ALA A 64 -76.45 62.28 -18.88
C ALA A 64 -77.61 61.50 -19.53
N ALA A 65 -77.42 60.19 -19.78
CA ALA A 65 -78.46 59.32 -20.32
C ALA A 65 -79.63 59.09 -19.34
N ASP A 66 -79.39 59.01 -18.03
CA ASP A 66 -80.43 58.95 -16.98
C ASP A 66 -81.20 60.28 -16.91
N GLY A 67 -80.49 61.40 -17.03
CA GLY A 67 -81.09 62.75 -17.12
C GLY A 67 -81.94 62.93 -18.38
N ASP A 68 -81.48 62.42 -19.52
CA ASP A 68 -82.24 62.39 -20.78
C ASP A 68 -83.44 61.45 -20.67
N ALA A 69 -83.30 60.29 -20.03
CA ALA A 69 -84.40 59.36 -19.78
C ALA A 69 -85.49 59.95 -18.88
N ARG A 70 -85.11 60.69 -17.83
CA ARG A 70 -86.07 61.39 -16.94
C ARG A 70 -86.81 62.50 -17.67
N ARG A 71 -86.13 63.24 -18.55
CA ARG A 71 -86.77 64.25 -19.43
C ARG A 71 -87.68 63.64 -20.50
N LEU A 72 -87.46 62.38 -20.86
CA LEU A 72 -88.22 61.63 -21.87
C LEU A 72 -89.39 60.82 -21.30
N THR A 73 -89.60 60.82 -19.97
CA THR A 73 -90.74 60.13 -19.33
C THR A 73 -92.11 60.65 -19.82
N ASP A 74 -92.15 61.80 -20.52
CA ASP A 74 -93.37 62.32 -21.16
C ASP A 74 -93.52 61.96 -22.65
N SER A 75 -92.54 61.32 -23.33
CA SER A 75 -92.78 60.77 -24.67
C SER A 75 -91.77 59.70 -25.12
N SER A 76 -92.28 58.50 -25.47
CA SER A 76 -91.67 57.50 -26.37
C SER A 76 -90.70 56.43 -25.78
N GLY A 77 -91.26 55.36 -25.21
CA GLY A 77 -90.53 54.15 -24.72
C GLY A 77 -89.65 53.35 -25.70
N PRO A 78 -89.87 53.34 -27.04
CA PRO A 78 -89.01 52.57 -27.96
C PRO A 78 -87.57 53.09 -28.09
N GLN A 79 -87.33 54.39 -27.89
CA GLN A 79 -85.99 54.97 -28.03
C GLN A 79 -85.08 54.65 -26.82
N LEU A 80 -85.66 54.51 -25.62
CA LEU A 80 -84.92 54.13 -24.40
C LEU A 80 -84.34 52.72 -24.49
N VAL A 81 -85.10 51.76 -25.01
CA VAL A 81 -84.64 50.38 -25.21
C VAL A 81 -83.45 50.36 -26.18
N ALA A 82 -83.49 51.15 -27.26
CA ALA A 82 -82.39 51.24 -28.21
C ALA A 82 -81.12 51.86 -27.58
N THR A 83 -81.26 52.86 -26.72
CA THR A 83 -80.11 53.48 -26.02
C THR A 83 -79.51 52.55 -24.96
N LEU A 84 -80.35 51.85 -24.17
CA LEU A 84 -79.88 50.86 -23.20
C LEU A 84 -79.17 49.68 -23.86
N LEU A 85 -79.66 49.22 -25.01
CA LEU A 85 -78.98 48.19 -25.81
C LEU A 85 -77.62 48.68 -26.33
N ARG A 86 -77.51 49.94 -26.78
CA ARG A 86 -76.22 50.53 -27.17
C ARG A 86 -75.24 50.66 -26.00
N ILE A 87 -75.73 51.02 -24.82
CA ILE A 87 -74.90 51.11 -23.60
C ILE A 87 -74.41 49.71 -23.21
N LYS A 88 -75.28 48.70 -23.26
CA LYS A 88 -74.91 47.30 -23.00
C LYS A 88 -73.84 46.81 -23.98
N ASP A 89 -74.02 47.06 -25.27
CA ASP A 89 -73.02 46.70 -26.30
C ASP A 89 -71.69 47.42 -26.06
N ALA A 90 -71.72 48.70 -25.69
CA ALA A 90 -70.51 49.45 -25.36
C ALA A 90 -69.79 48.91 -24.12
N ALA A 91 -70.54 48.48 -23.09
CA ALA A 91 -69.99 47.87 -21.88
C ALA A 91 -69.39 46.48 -22.16
N GLU A 92 -70.06 45.64 -22.96
CA GLU A 92 -69.51 44.35 -23.41
C GLU A 92 -68.22 44.54 -24.23
N GLN A 93 -68.21 45.50 -25.17
CA GLN A 93 -67.00 45.83 -25.93
C GLN A 93 -65.87 46.39 -25.05
N ALA A 94 -66.18 47.19 -24.03
CA ALA A 94 -65.19 47.71 -23.10
C ALA A 94 -64.60 46.60 -22.23
N GLY A 95 -65.43 45.68 -21.73
CA GLY A 95 -64.98 44.51 -20.98
C GLY A 95 -64.06 43.61 -21.80
N GLU A 96 -64.38 43.41 -23.08
CA GLU A 96 -63.56 42.57 -23.95
C GLU A 96 -62.23 43.22 -24.35
N ARG A 97 -62.22 44.54 -24.56
CA ARG A 97 -60.97 45.31 -24.73
C ARG A 97 -60.11 45.29 -23.47
N ALA A 98 -60.71 45.39 -22.29
CA ALA A 98 -59.98 45.31 -21.02
C ALA A 98 -59.37 43.92 -20.80
N ARG A 99 -60.11 42.84 -21.10
CA ARG A 99 -59.57 41.46 -21.06
C ARG A 99 -58.41 41.28 -22.02
N HIS A 100 -58.53 41.76 -23.26
CA HIS A 100 -57.44 41.67 -24.23
C HIS A 100 -56.21 42.48 -23.81
N ALA A 101 -56.39 43.69 -23.27
CA ALA A 101 -55.30 44.51 -22.77
C ALA A 101 -54.58 43.85 -21.59
N LEU A 102 -55.32 43.30 -20.62
CA LEU A 102 -54.76 42.55 -19.50
C LEU A 102 -54.00 41.30 -19.96
N SER A 103 -54.58 40.53 -20.88
CA SER A 103 -53.92 39.33 -21.41
C SER A 103 -52.60 39.67 -22.11
N ARG A 104 -52.56 40.77 -22.86
CA ARG A 104 -51.35 41.22 -23.56
C ARG A 104 -50.30 41.74 -22.56
N ALA A 105 -50.70 42.52 -21.57
CA ALA A 105 -49.80 43.02 -20.53
C ALA A 105 -49.19 41.90 -19.67
N ILE A 106 -49.97 40.85 -19.36
CA ILE A 106 -49.45 39.67 -18.64
C ILE A 106 -48.44 38.90 -19.49
N ALA A 107 -48.71 38.71 -20.79
CA ALA A 107 -47.79 38.03 -21.69
C ALA A 107 -46.46 38.80 -21.82
N GLU A 108 -46.52 40.11 -22.09
CA GLU A 108 -45.35 40.98 -22.17
C GLU A 108 -44.53 40.96 -20.88
N ALA A 109 -45.18 41.04 -19.71
CA ALA A 109 -44.50 40.96 -18.42
C ALA A 109 -43.85 39.59 -18.17
N THR A 110 -44.44 38.50 -18.67
CA THR A 110 -43.87 37.14 -18.51
C THR A 110 -42.62 36.98 -19.38
N ASP A 111 -42.64 37.49 -20.60
CA ASP A 111 -41.49 37.45 -21.51
C ASP A 111 -40.33 38.30 -20.97
N GLU A 112 -40.59 39.55 -20.54
CA GLU A 112 -39.56 40.41 -19.93
C GLU A 112 -38.95 39.78 -18.67
N LEU A 113 -39.77 39.15 -17.84
CA LEU A 113 -39.30 38.50 -16.61
C LEU A 113 -38.51 37.23 -16.92
N GLY A 114 -38.86 36.51 -17.99
CA GLY A 114 -38.10 35.38 -18.53
C GLY A 114 -36.70 35.79 -18.98
N GLU A 115 -36.61 36.79 -19.86
CA GLU A 115 -35.32 37.31 -20.37
C GLU A 115 -34.44 37.87 -19.24
N ALA A 116 -35.02 38.66 -18.34
CA ALA A 116 -34.29 39.23 -17.21
C ALA A 116 -33.77 38.16 -16.25
N SER A 117 -34.54 37.10 -16.03
CA SER A 117 -34.15 35.97 -15.17
C SER A 117 -33.03 35.14 -15.81
N GLU A 118 -33.13 34.86 -17.11
CA GLU A 118 -32.08 34.14 -17.86
C GLU A 118 -30.76 34.92 -17.84
N GLN A 119 -30.82 36.23 -18.08
CA GLN A 119 -29.65 37.09 -18.07
C GLN A 119 -29.00 37.15 -16.67
N ALA A 120 -29.79 37.36 -15.62
CA ALA A 120 -29.30 37.41 -14.25
C ALA A 120 -28.68 36.07 -13.81
N LEU A 121 -29.28 34.95 -14.21
CA LEU A 121 -28.78 33.61 -13.91
C LEU A 121 -27.45 33.34 -14.63
N SER A 122 -27.35 33.70 -15.91
CA SER A 122 -26.13 33.52 -16.70
C SER A 122 -24.95 34.33 -16.14
N GLN A 123 -25.19 35.58 -15.72
CA GLN A 123 -24.15 36.45 -15.16
C GLN A 123 -23.66 35.96 -13.80
N ARG A 124 -24.57 35.58 -12.89
CA ARG A 124 -24.18 35.10 -11.56
C ARG A 124 -23.54 33.72 -11.58
N LEU A 125 -24.08 32.79 -12.36
CA LEU A 125 -23.59 31.41 -12.37
C LEU A 125 -22.38 31.22 -13.27
N GLY A 126 -22.30 31.90 -14.42
CA GLY A 126 -21.24 31.68 -15.41
C GLY A 126 -19.83 31.91 -14.85
N GLY A 127 -19.61 33.05 -14.18
CA GLY A 127 -18.32 33.36 -13.58
C GLY A 127 -17.94 32.43 -12.43
N GLN A 128 -18.90 32.07 -11.58
CA GLN A 128 -18.66 31.15 -10.46
C GLN A 128 -18.38 29.72 -10.94
N PHE A 129 -19.10 29.22 -11.94
CA PHE A 129 -18.86 27.90 -12.53
C PHE A 129 -17.48 27.83 -13.20
N GLN A 130 -17.11 28.87 -13.96
CA GLN A 130 -15.82 28.93 -14.63
C GLN A 130 -14.67 28.89 -13.61
N ALA A 131 -14.73 29.72 -12.57
CA ALA A 131 -13.72 29.75 -11.51
C ALA A 131 -13.60 28.40 -10.77
N ARG A 132 -14.73 27.73 -10.50
CA ARG A 132 -14.73 26.40 -9.88
C ARG A 132 -14.15 25.31 -10.78
N MET A 133 -14.41 25.35 -12.09
CA MET A 133 -13.82 24.39 -13.02
C MET A 133 -12.31 24.58 -13.17
N GLU A 134 -11.83 25.83 -13.19
CA GLU A 134 -10.40 26.13 -13.17
C GLU A 134 -9.74 25.63 -11.88
N GLU A 135 -10.39 25.83 -10.72
CA GLU A 135 -9.93 25.30 -9.44
C GLU A 135 -9.85 23.76 -9.45
N ILE A 136 -10.88 23.08 -9.97
CA ILE A 136 -10.90 21.62 -10.10
C ILE A 136 -9.77 21.13 -11.02
N SER A 137 -9.57 21.77 -12.18
CA SER A 137 -8.48 21.43 -13.10
C SER A 137 -7.12 21.59 -12.43
N ALA A 138 -6.90 22.69 -11.71
CA ALA A 138 -5.66 22.95 -11.00
C ALA A 138 -5.42 21.96 -9.84
N VAL A 139 -6.47 21.47 -9.19
CA VAL A 139 -6.37 20.40 -8.19
C VAL A 139 -6.04 19.07 -8.86
N ALA A 140 -6.68 18.74 -9.98
CA ALA A 140 -6.44 17.52 -10.73
C ALA A 140 -4.99 17.46 -11.24
N ASP A 141 -4.48 18.54 -11.82
CA ASP A 141 -3.10 18.64 -12.30
C ASP A 141 -2.10 18.43 -11.16
N ARG A 142 -2.35 19.06 -10.00
CA ARG A 142 -1.52 18.85 -8.81
C ARG A 142 -1.56 17.40 -8.31
N ALA A 143 -2.73 16.75 -8.35
CA ALA A 143 -2.88 15.36 -7.96
C ALA A 143 -2.11 14.42 -8.89
N VAL A 144 -2.19 14.64 -10.21
CA VAL A 144 -1.42 13.89 -11.21
C VAL A 144 0.08 14.07 -11.01
N GLN A 145 0.53 15.32 -10.81
CA GLN A 145 1.94 15.61 -10.55
C GLN A 145 2.44 14.95 -9.26
N ALA A 146 1.63 14.99 -8.20
CA ALA A 146 1.96 14.32 -6.94
C ALA A 146 2.05 12.79 -7.12
N ALA A 147 1.15 12.20 -7.91
CA ALA A 147 1.19 10.78 -8.24
C ALA A 147 2.47 10.41 -9.00
N HIS A 148 2.88 11.20 -10.00
CA HIS A 148 4.13 10.98 -10.73
C HIS A 148 5.35 11.05 -9.81
N VAL A 149 5.44 12.06 -8.94
CA VAL A 149 6.55 12.18 -7.97
C VAL A 149 6.58 10.98 -7.01
N ALA A 150 5.42 10.51 -6.56
CA ALA A 150 5.32 9.32 -5.71
C ALA A 150 5.77 8.06 -6.47
N SER A 151 5.36 7.88 -7.72
CA SER A 151 5.79 6.77 -8.58
C SER A 151 7.31 6.77 -8.81
N ASP A 152 7.90 7.92 -9.11
CA ASP A 152 9.36 8.06 -9.30
C ASP A 152 10.14 7.73 -8.01
N ARG A 153 9.60 8.11 -6.85
CA ARG A 153 10.18 7.76 -5.56
C ARG A 153 10.09 6.26 -5.31
N LEU A 154 8.93 5.65 -5.60
CA LEU A 154 8.71 4.22 -5.41
C LEU A 154 9.62 3.39 -6.35
N MET A 155 9.76 3.80 -7.61
CA MET A 155 10.68 3.15 -8.55
C MET A 155 12.13 3.20 -8.07
N ARG A 156 12.59 4.35 -7.58
CA ARG A 156 13.93 4.47 -6.98
C ARG A 156 14.09 3.57 -5.76
N GLN A 157 13.09 3.49 -4.88
CA GLN A 157 13.13 2.60 -3.72
C GLN A 157 13.18 1.12 -4.13
N LEU A 158 12.42 0.71 -5.15
CA LEU A 158 12.46 -0.65 -5.67
C LEU A 158 13.83 -1.00 -6.26
N LEU A 159 14.47 -0.07 -6.97
CA LEU A 159 15.84 -0.25 -7.46
C LEU A 159 16.84 -0.39 -6.32
N THR A 160 16.74 0.43 -5.27
CA THR A 160 17.59 0.30 -4.07
C THR A 160 17.35 -1.03 -3.38
N ILE A 161 16.10 -1.48 -3.23
CA ILE A 161 15.78 -2.78 -2.65
C ILE A 161 16.44 -3.89 -3.47
N ALA A 162 16.27 -3.90 -4.80
CA ALA A 162 16.86 -4.89 -5.68
C ALA A 162 18.39 -4.95 -5.55
N ASP A 163 19.06 -3.80 -5.50
CA ASP A 163 20.52 -3.71 -5.32
C ASP A 163 20.95 -4.23 -3.93
N THR A 164 20.23 -3.85 -2.87
CA THR A 164 20.51 -4.37 -1.53
C THR A 164 20.26 -5.87 -1.40
N THR A 165 19.24 -6.39 -2.09
CA THR A 165 18.95 -7.83 -2.14
C THR A 165 20.08 -8.58 -2.84
N ALA A 166 20.53 -8.09 -4.00
CA ALA A 166 21.67 -8.69 -4.71
C ALA A 166 22.94 -8.68 -3.84
N SER A 167 23.20 -7.58 -3.11
CA SER A 167 24.32 -7.50 -2.16
C SER A 167 24.17 -8.50 -1.00
N ILE A 168 22.97 -8.69 -0.47
CA ILE A 168 22.70 -9.69 0.59
C ILE A 168 22.91 -11.11 0.05
N GLU A 169 22.39 -11.44 -1.13
CA GLU A 169 22.57 -12.75 -1.78
C GLU A 169 24.04 -13.06 -1.98
N GLN A 170 24.82 -12.08 -2.47
CA GLN A 170 26.26 -12.23 -2.61
C GLN A 170 26.94 -12.50 -1.25
N ARG A 171 26.59 -11.74 -0.21
CA ARG A 171 27.15 -11.94 1.13
C ARG A 171 26.77 -13.29 1.75
N ILE A 172 25.59 -13.81 1.45
CA ILE A 172 25.17 -15.16 1.87
C ILE A 172 26.03 -16.20 1.16
N ALA A 173 26.20 -16.10 -0.17
CA ALA A 173 27.04 -17.03 -0.92
C ALA A 173 28.49 -17.02 -0.43
N GLU A 174 29.06 -15.84 -0.14
CA GLU A 174 30.40 -15.71 0.45
C GLU A 174 30.48 -16.31 1.86
N ALA A 175 29.43 -16.13 2.68
CA ALA A 175 29.39 -16.70 4.02
C ALA A 175 29.28 -18.23 4.00
N ASP A 176 28.51 -18.78 3.07
CA ASP A 176 28.34 -20.22 2.87
C ASP A 176 29.65 -20.86 2.39
N ASP A 177 30.34 -20.28 1.40
CA ASP A 177 31.66 -20.78 0.95
C ASP A 177 32.70 -20.72 2.08
N ALA A 178 32.71 -19.62 2.84
CA ALA A 178 33.61 -19.48 3.98
C ALA A 178 33.27 -20.47 5.10
N ALA A 179 32.00 -20.81 5.32
CA ALA A 179 31.59 -21.84 6.27
C ALA A 179 32.03 -23.23 5.80
N GLU A 180 31.77 -23.57 4.54
CA GLU A 180 32.15 -24.87 3.96
C GLU A 180 33.68 -25.07 3.99
N LYS A 181 34.45 -24.02 3.69
CA LYS A 181 35.91 -24.06 3.80
C LYS A 181 36.37 -24.30 5.25
N ARG A 182 35.79 -23.58 6.22
CA ARG A 182 36.11 -23.78 7.65
C ARG A 182 35.78 -25.18 8.13
N ASP A 183 34.65 -25.74 7.70
CA ASP A 183 34.25 -27.10 8.06
C ASP A 183 35.19 -28.15 7.46
N ARG A 184 35.58 -27.98 6.18
CA ARG A 184 36.60 -28.83 5.53
C ARG A 184 37.95 -28.77 6.23
N ASP A 185 38.44 -27.57 6.55
CA ASP A 185 39.72 -27.38 7.23
C ASP A 185 39.71 -27.99 8.65
N ASN A 186 38.61 -27.79 9.38
CA ASN A 186 38.42 -28.37 10.71
C ASN A 186 38.35 -29.90 10.66
N PHE A 187 37.59 -30.46 9.71
CA PHE A 187 37.51 -31.90 9.48
C PHE A 187 38.89 -32.49 9.16
N SER A 188 39.66 -31.85 8.27
CA SER A 188 41.00 -32.29 7.90
C SER A 188 41.95 -32.30 9.10
N ASN A 189 41.98 -31.22 9.88
CA ASN A 189 42.84 -31.11 11.05
C ASN A 189 42.47 -32.13 12.15
N ARG A 190 41.17 -32.28 12.46
CA ARG A 190 40.71 -33.28 13.45
C ARG A 190 41.01 -34.69 13.01
N SER A 191 40.76 -35.00 11.74
CA SER A 191 41.06 -36.32 11.16
C SER A 191 42.55 -36.63 11.22
N ALA A 192 43.41 -35.66 10.91
CA ALA A 192 44.86 -35.82 10.97
C ALA A 192 45.36 -36.15 12.40
N ILE A 193 44.85 -35.42 13.42
CA ILE A 193 45.21 -35.67 14.83
C ILE A 193 44.77 -37.07 15.27
N LEU A 194 43.55 -37.48 14.92
CA LEU A 194 43.03 -38.80 15.30
C LEU A 194 43.75 -39.93 14.57
N ILE A 195 44.07 -39.78 13.28
CA ILE A 195 44.86 -40.77 12.53
C ILE A 195 46.24 -40.94 13.16
N GLU A 196 46.89 -39.85 13.55
CA GLU A 196 48.21 -39.93 14.21
C GLU A 196 48.10 -40.63 15.58
N SER A 197 47.08 -40.31 16.39
CA SER A 197 46.80 -41.01 17.65
C SER A 197 46.58 -42.51 17.44
N LEU A 198 45.75 -42.88 16.46
CA LEU A 198 45.45 -44.27 16.12
C LEU A 198 46.68 -45.03 15.61
N ASN A 199 47.56 -44.38 14.83
CA ASN A 199 48.82 -44.97 14.40
C ASN A 199 49.76 -45.21 15.59
N SER A 200 49.88 -44.25 16.52
CA SER A 200 50.69 -44.43 17.74
C SER A 200 50.16 -45.58 18.58
N LEU A 201 48.85 -45.62 18.83
CA LEU A 201 48.22 -46.68 19.61
C LEU A 201 48.32 -48.03 18.91
N SER A 202 48.25 -48.09 17.57
CA SER A 202 48.51 -49.32 16.81
C SER A 202 49.91 -49.85 17.05
N ILE A 203 50.91 -48.96 17.11
CA ILE A 203 52.31 -49.34 17.41
C ILE A 203 52.38 -49.89 18.83
N ASP A 204 51.82 -49.19 19.82
CA ASP A 204 51.89 -49.56 21.23
C ASP A 204 51.15 -50.88 21.52
N VAL A 205 49.97 -51.08 20.93
CA VAL A 205 49.24 -52.36 20.94
C VAL A 205 50.10 -53.46 20.31
N THR A 206 50.75 -53.21 19.17
CA THR A 206 51.64 -54.20 18.53
C THR A 206 52.82 -54.57 19.41
N LYS A 207 53.42 -53.59 20.12
CA LYS A 207 54.57 -53.84 21.02
C LYS A 207 54.19 -54.76 22.17
N LEU A 208 53.01 -54.57 22.73
CA LEU A 208 52.52 -55.33 23.88
C LEU A 208 52.08 -56.75 23.48
N LEU A 209 51.58 -56.93 22.26
CA LEU A 209 51.22 -58.25 21.72
C LEU A 209 52.43 -59.09 21.29
N SER A 210 53.58 -58.49 21.00
CA SER A 210 54.75 -59.22 20.50
C SER A 210 56.05 -58.64 21.06
N GLN A 211 56.77 -59.45 21.85
CA GLN A 211 58.04 -59.05 22.50
C GLN A 211 59.17 -58.72 21.50
N ASP A 212 59.06 -59.12 20.22
CA ASP A 212 60.04 -58.83 19.17
C ASP A 212 59.41 -58.03 18.00
N ILE A 213 59.57 -56.70 18.07
CA ILE A 213 59.34 -55.84 16.91
C ILE A 213 60.58 -55.87 16.04
N ASN A 214 60.56 -56.69 15.00
CA ASN A 214 61.66 -56.76 14.02
C ASN A 214 61.93 -55.39 13.38
N ASP A 215 63.21 -54.97 13.31
CA ASP A 215 63.72 -53.75 12.64
C ASP A 215 63.18 -53.56 11.21
N SER A 216 62.81 -54.66 10.55
CA SER A 216 62.17 -54.63 9.23
C SER A 216 60.82 -53.88 9.20
N SER A 217 60.03 -53.90 10.28
CA SER A 217 58.74 -53.18 10.33
C SER A 217 58.95 -51.66 10.46
N TRP A 218 59.96 -51.26 11.23
CA TRP A 218 60.38 -49.86 11.35
C TRP A 218 60.92 -49.30 10.03
N GLY A 219 61.72 -50.10 9.31
CA GLY A 219 62.20 -49.74 7.97
C GLY A 219 61.07 -49.49 6.97
N THR A 220 59.98 -50.26 7.03
CA THR A 220 58.79 -50.10 6.18
C THR A 220 57.96 -48.87 6.59
N TYR A 221 57.81 -48.62 7.89
CA TYR A 221 57.14 -47.42 8.42
C TYR A 221 57.85 -46.13 7.99
N LEU A 222 59.17 -46.07 8.14
CA LEU A 222 59.99 -44.91 7.75
C LEU A 222 60.03 -44.68 6.23
N LYS A 223 59.82 -45.73 5.43
CA LYS A 223 59.67 -45.64 3.96
C LYS A 223 58.28 -45.15 3.51
N GLY A 224 57.36 -44.90 4.45
CA GLY A 224 56.07 -44.25 4.20
C GLY A 224 54.83 -45.12 4.43
N ASP A 225 54.99 -46.41 4.69
CA ASP A 225 53.85 -47.30 4.96
C ASP A 225 53.46 -47.27 6.45
N ARG A 226 52.66 -46.26 6.81
CA ARG A 226 52.18 -46.07 8.19
C ARG A 226 51.26 -47.17 8.70
N GLY A 227 50.66 -47.96 7.80
CA GLY A 227 49.73 -49.04 8.15
C GLY A 227 50.40 -50.37 8.53
N VAL A 228 51.74 -50.46 8.45
CA VAL A 228 52.49 -51.70 8.70
C VAL A 228 52.24 -52.27 10.10
N PHE A 229 52.18 -51.42 11.11
CA PHE A 229 51.95 -51.83 12.50
C PHE A 229 50.51 -52.21 12.74
N THR A 230 49.55 -51.45 12.20
CA THR A 230 48.13 -51.78 12.28
C THR A 230 47.82 -53.13 11.64
N ARG A 231 48.34 -53.43 10.45
CA ARG A 231 48.18 -54.75 9.81
C ARG A 231 48.83 -55.87 10.62
N ARG A 232 50.00 -55.61 11.20
CA ARG A 232 50.68 -56.58 12.06
C ARG A 232 49.89 -56.87 13.33
N ALA A 233 49.38 -55.83 14.01
CA ALA A 233 48.48 -55.98 15.15
C ALA A 233 47.28 -56.85 14.77
N VAL A 234 46.57 -56.54 13.68
CA VAL A 234 45.43 -57.34 13.20
C VAL A 234 45.83 -58.80 12.96
N SER A 235 47.00 -59.05 12.35
CA SER A 235 47.48 -60.41 12.12
C SER A 235 47.79 -61.17 13.41
N LEU A 236 48.37 -60.52 14.41
CA LEU A 236 48.64 -61.11 15.73
C LEU A 236 47.33 -61.45 16.44
N LEU A 237 46.35 -60.53 16.38
CA LEU A 237 45.02 -60.74 16.95
C LEU A 237 44.25 -61.90 16.29
N ASN A 238 44.42 -62.12 14.98
CA ASN A 238 43.73 -63.17 14.23
C ASN A 238 44.37 -64.57 14.35
N ASN A 239 45.68 -64.68 14.62
CA ASN A 239 46.43 -65.95 14.57
C ASN A 239 46.32 -66.84 15.83
N GLY A 240 45.25 -66.70 16.64
CA GLY A 240 44.97 -67.60 17.75
C GLY A 240 45.58 -67.20 19.11
N GLU A 241 46.34 -66.11 19.18
CA GLU A 241 46.66 -65.39 20.42
C GLU A 241 45.44 -64.63 20.98
N ALA A 242 44.26 -64.80 20.37
CA ALA A 242 43.03 -64.16 20.82
C ALA A 242 42.60 -64.54 22.24
N ARG A 243 42.90 -65.77 22.67
CA ARG A 243 42.62 -66.23 24.04
C ARG A 243 43.54 -65.59 25.08
N SER A 244 44.71 -65.11 24.66
CA SER A 244 45.65 -64.32 25.45
C SER A 244 45.36 -62.82 25.45
N ILE A 245 44.62 -62.27 24.47
CA ILE A 245 44.23 -60.84 24.49
C ILE A 245 43.38 -60.53 25.71
N GLY A 246 42.42 -61.41 26.02
CA GLY A 246 41.55 -61.27 27.19
C GLY A 246 42.32 -61.23 28.49
N GLN A 247 43.20 -62.21 28.67
CA GLN A 247 44.09 -62.28 29.82
C GLN A 247 45.02 -61.05 29.89
N LEU A 248 45.62 -60.65 28.75
CA LEU A 248 46.49 -59.47 28.68
C LEU A 248 45.72 -58.18 28.98
N TYR A 249 44.45 -58.09 28.58
CA TYR A 249 43.58 -56.96 28.89
C TYR A 249 43.20 -56.89 30.38
N ASP A 250 43.04 -58.03 31.04
CA ASP A 250 42.79 -58.09 32.48
C ASP A 250 44.06 -57.82 33.30
N GLU A 251 45.18 -58.43 32.90
CA GLU A 251 46.46 -58.44 33.63
C GLU A 251 47.34 -57.20 33.37
N ASP A 252 47.34 -56.64 32.16
CA ASP A 252 48.15 -55.47 31.77
C ASP A 252 47.29 -54.21 31.64
N SER A 253 47.41 -53.31 32.62
CA SER A 253 46.72 -52.02 32.62
C SER A 253 47.10 -51.11 31.45
N LEU A 254 48.36 -51.17 30.99
CA LEU A 254 48.83 -50.35 29.88
C LEU A 254 48.23 -50.83 28.55
N PHE A 255 48.12 -52.15 28.37
CA PHE A 255 47.42 -52.71 27.21
C PHE A 255 45.96 -52.31 27.19
N ARG A 256 45.26 -52.47 28.32
CA ARG A 256 43.87 -52.06 28.50
C ARG A 256 43.64 -50.58 28.16
N ASP A 257 44.48 -49.68 28.68
CA ASP A 257 44.37 -48.25 28.43
C ASP A 257 44.56 -47.91 26.95
N ASN A 258 45.57 -48.51 26.30
CA ASN A 258 45.83 -48.31 24.88
C ASN A 258 44.68 -48.82 24.00
N VAL A 259 44.09 -49.97 24.32
CA VAL A 259 42.95 -50.53 23.60
C VAL A 259 41.69 -49.66 23.77
N ASN A 260 41.36 -49.26 25.00
CA ASN A 260 40.22 -48.38 25.25
C ASN A 260 40.36 -47.03 24.55
N ARG A 261 41.56 -46.45 24.58
CA ARG A 261 41.86 -45.21 23.87
C ARG A 261 41.79 -45.38 22.36
N TYR A 262 42.23 -46.52 21.83
CA TYR A 262 42.14 -46.82 20.40
C TYR A 262 40.67 -46.89 19.94
N ILE A 263 39.83 -47.62 20.67
CA ILE A 263 38.39 -47.71 20.41
C ILE A 263 37.75 -46.32 20.46
N HIS A 264 38.01 -45.56 21.52
CA HIS A 264 37.45 -44.23 21.69
C HIS A 264 37.88 -43.26 20.56
N ASP A 265 39.17 -43.21 20.23
CA ASP A 265 39.69 -42.31 19.19
C ASP A 265 39.19 -42.72 17.80
N PHE A 266 39.00 -44.02 17.56
CA PHE A 266 38.41 -44.52 16.32
C PHE A 266 36.93 -44.15 16.21
N GLU A 267 36.15 -44.31 17.28
CA GLU A 267 34.75 -43.89 17.31
C GLU A 267 34.57 -42.37 17.20
N ALA A 268 35.49 -41.59 17.76
CA ALA A 268 35.54 -40.14 17.58
C ALA A 268 35.82 -39.78 16.11
N MET A 269 36.75 -40.49 15.46
CA MET A 269 37.03 -40.33 14.03
C MET A 269 35.82 -40.74 13.18
N LEU A 270 35.16 -41.85 13.50
CA LEU A 270 33.97 -42.33 12.80
C LEU A 270 32.82 -41.33 12.92
N ARG A 271 32.56 -40.78 14.11
CA ARG A 271 31.58 -39.69 14.30
C ARG A 271 31.90 -38.47 13.44
N ASN A 272 33.16 -38.03 13.41
CA ASN A 272 33.58 -36.90 12.58
C ASN A 272 33.38 -37.16 11.08
N VAL A 273 33.65 -38.39 10.62
CA VAL A 273 33.43 -38.79 9.22
C VAL A 273 31.95 -38.84 8.88
N LEU A 274 31.11 -39.39 9.76
CA LEU A 274 29.67 -39.49 9.54
C LEU A 274 28.97 -38.13 9.51
N THR A 275 29.54 -37.09 10.14
CA THR A 275 29.03 -35.71 10.05
C THR A 275 29.35 -35.00 8.73
N ALA A 276 30.25 -35.55 7.91
CA ALA A 276 30.57 -34.97 6.60
C ALA A 276 29.49 -35.30 5.55
N ARG A 277 29.41 -34.46 4.50
CA ARG A 277 28.40 -34.54 3.42
C ARG A 277 28.30 -35.93 2.76
N ASP A 278 29.42 -36.62 2.57
CA ASP A 278 29.51 -37.98 2.01
C ASP A 278 29.87 -39.05 3.09
N GLY A 279 29.55 -38.75 4.35
CA GLY A 279 30.04 -39.46 5.52
C GLY A 279 29.74 -40.96 5.56
N SER A 280 28.64 -41.40 4.95
CA SER A 280 28.31 -42.83 4.87
C SER A 280 29.32 -43.60 4.02
N SER A 281 29.70 -43.08 2.83
CA SER A 281 30.66 -43.74 1.94
C SER A 281 32.08 -43.72 2.50
N LEU A 282 32.47 -42.60 3.11
CA LEU A 282 33.76 -42.44 3.78
C LEU A 282 33.84 -43.32 5.03
N GLY A 283 32.73 -43.46 5.78
CA GLY A 283 32.63 -44.33 6.93
C GLY A 283 32.83 -45.81 6.57
N VAL A 284 32.22 -46.28 5.48
CA VAL A 284 32.44 -47.65 4.96
C VAL A 284 33.91 -47.86 4.57
N THR A 285 34.51 -46.88 3.92
CA THR A 285 35.93 -46.93 3.53
C THR A 285 36.85 -46.96 4.75
N LEU A 286 36.55 -46.15 5.78
CA LEU A 286 37.29 -46.12 7.04
C LEU A 286 37.18 -47.44 7.81
N LEU A 287 35.98 -48.02 7.89
CA LEU A 287 35.76 -49.33 8.53
C LEU A 287 36.47 -50.47 7.78
N SER A 288 36.56 -50.37 6.46
CA SER A 288 37.25 -51.35 5.60
C SER A 288 38.79 -51.19 5.59
N SER A 289 39.31 -50.08 6.12
CA SER A 289 40.74 -49.80 6.24
C SER A 289 41.42 -50.71 7.26
N ASP A 290 42.75 -50.75 7.25
CA ASP A 290 43.51 -51.53 8.25
C ASP A 290 43.29 -51.03 9.68
N ILE A 291 43.10 -49.72 9.87
CA ILE A 291 42.76 -49.08 11.15
C ILE A 291 41.37 -49.56 11.63
N GLY A 292 40.41 -49.62 10.70
CA GLY A 292 39.07 -50.15 10.97
C GLY A 292 39.06 -51.65 11.30
N LYS A 293 39.87 -52.45 10.61
CA LYS A 293 40.03 -53.88 10.93
C LYS A 293 40.61 -54.10 12.33
N LEU A 294 41.58 -53.28 12.75
CA LEU A 294 42.12 -53.34 14.10
C LEU A 294 41.06 -52.97 15.14
N TYR A 295 40.26 -51.94 14.88
CA TYR A 295 39.12 -51.58 15.74
C TYR A 295 38.16 -52.75 15.91
N VAL A 296 37.73 -53.38 14.82
CA VAL A 296 36.80 -54.53 14.87
C VAL A 296 37.41 -55.70 15.65
N ALA A 297 38.68 -56.02 15.43
CA ALA A 297 39.36 -57.10 16.14
C ALA A 297 39.47 -56.85 17.65
N LEU A 298 39.82 -55.61 18.06
CA LEU A 298 39.91 -55.22 19.47
C LEU A 298 38.54 -55.17 20.16
N ALA A 299 37.55 -54.57 19.51
CA ALA A 299 36.18 -54.48 20.05
C ALA A 299 35.57 -55.88 20.25
N GLN A 300 35.75 -56.79 19.27
CA GLN A 300 35.29 -58.17 19.40
C GLN A 300 36.02 -58.94 20.51
N ALA A 301 37.31 -58.65 20.73
CA ALA A 301 38.08 -59.29 21.79
C ALA A 301 37.58 -58.86 23.19
N ILE A 302 37.20 -57.59 23.38
CA ILE A 302 36.66 -57.09 24.65
C ILE A 302 35.20 -57.52 24.88
N ASP A 303 34.36 -57.47 23.85
CA ASP A 303 32.94 -57.87 23.96
C ASP A 303 32.78 -59.34 24.36
N ARG A 304 33.72 -60.19 23.95
CA ARG A 304 33.82 -61.60 24.37
C ARG A 304 34.24 -61.80 25.84
N LEU A 305 34.73 -60.79 26.53
CA LEU A 305 35.07 -60.83 27.96
C LEU A 305 33.89 -60.40 28.84
N GLY A 306 33.00 -59.57 28.29
CA GLY A 306 31.80 -59.08 28.99
C GLY A 306 30.63 -60.07 29.00
N ASN A 307 30.67 -61.12 28.19
CA ASN A 307 29.69 -62.22 28.10
C ASN A 307 30.26 -63.51 28.68
#